data_AF-A0A916G821-F1
#
_entry.id   AF-A0A916G821-F1
#
_cell.length_a   1.000
_cell.length_b   1.000
_cell.length_c   1.000
_cell.angle_alpha   90.00
_cell.angle_beta   90.00
_cell.angle_gamma   90.00
#
_symmetry.space_group_name_H-M   'P 1'
#
loop_
_entity.id
_entity.type
_entity.pdbx_description
1 polymer ?
#
loop_
_entity_poly.entity_id
_entity_poly.type
_entity_poly.pdbx_seq_one_letter_code
_entity_poly.pdbx_strand_id
1 'polypeptide(L)'
;MLTRVRQFVNEKPWIGWLVAGLLLLGSVFYFLRTQRGTDPYSPDRMTEMVTIRFTDTNDEIEMSRGHMDRELRRRGDKIDPSQGIINPKTGQPTGFLFNKSEWEEMIARINREKEEIRATSGGKSIPPAPRKEPSPQPPPESTDKK
;
A
#
# COMPACT_ATOMS: atom_id res chain seq x y z
N MET A 1 -46.99 19.22 16.87
CA MET A 1 -45.96 18.29 17.38
C MET A 1 -44.62 18.97 17.71
N LEU A 2 -44.13 19.93 16.91
CA LEU A 2 -42.87 20.66 17.18
C LEU A 2 -42.81 21.38 18.55
N THR A 3 -43.93 21.89 19.06
CA THR A 3 -43.98 22.61 20.35
C THR A 3 -43.78 21.70 21.57
N ARG A 4 -44.21 20.42 21.49
CA ARG A 4 -44.01 19.44 22.58
C ARG A 4 -42.55 19.01 22.71
N VAL A 5 -41.88 18.81 21.59
CA VAL A 5 -40.46 18.43 21.57
C VAL A 5 -39.60 19.54 22.20
N ARG A 6 -39.91 20.81 21.88
CA ARG A 6 -39.17 21.97 22.40
C ARG A 6 -39.33 22.15 23.92
N GLN A 7 -40.53 21.91 24.45
CA GLN A 7 -40.77 21.98 25.91
C GLN A 7 -40.05 20.86 26.66
N PHE A 8 -40.06 19.64 26.13
CA PHE A 8 -39.39 18.49 26.75
C PHE A 8 -37.86 18.65 26.81
N VAL A 9 -37.27 19.31 25.79
CA VAL A 9 -35.83 19.61 25.74
C VAL A 9 -35.45 20.71 26.72
N ASN A 10 -36.30 21.73 26.93
CA ASN A 10 -36.05 22.78 27.91
C ASN A 10 -36.22 22.31 29.36
N GLU A 11 -37.10 21.34 29.61
CA GLU A 11 -37.37 20.83 30.96
C GLU A 11 -36.21 19.99 31.52
N LYS A 12 -35.42 19.36 30.64
CA LYS A 12 -34.32 18.46 31.02
C LYS A 12 -33.05 18.75 30.18
N PRO A 13 -32.30 19.81 30.52
CA PRO A 13 -31.11 20.20 29.77
C PRO A 13 -30.02 19.12 29.73
N TRP A 14 -29.98 18.22 30.71
CA TRP A 14 -29.04 17.09 30.77
C TRP A 14 -29.23 16.06 29.63
N ILE A 15 -30.43 15.96 29.05
CA ILE A 15 -30.69 15.04 27.92
C ILE A 15 -29.95 15.52 26.67
N GLY A 16 -29.85 16.83 26.46
CA GLY A 16 -29.07 17.40 25.36
C GLY A 16 -27.59 17.03 25.44
N TRP A 17 -27.01 17.08 26.64
CA TRP A 17 -25.63 16.64 26.89
C TRP A 17 -25.43 15.15 26.66
N LEU A 18 -26.40 14.32 27.04
CA LEU A 18 -26.34 12.87 26.85
C LEU A 18 -26.38 12.50 25.35
N VAL A 19 -27.27 13.14 24.59
CA VAL A 19 -27.34 12.97 23.12
C VAL A 19 -26.07 13.49 22.45
N ALA A 20 -25.56 14.65 22.86
CA ALA A 20 -24.30 15.19 22.34
C ALA A 20 -23.11 14.27 22.63
N GLY A 21 -23.02 13.72 23.85
CA GLY A 21 -21.99 12.76 24.22
C GLY A 21 -22.07 11.47 23.41
N LEU A 22 -23.28 10.95 23.18
CA LEU A 22 -23.49 9.77 22.34
C LEU A 22 -23.07 10.00 20.89
N LEU A 23 -23.45 11.15 20.31
CA LEU A 23 -23.04 11.53 18.95
C LEU A 23 -21.52 11.71 18.85
N LEU A 24 -20.89 12.31 19.85
CA LEU A 24 -19.44 12.48 19.89
C LEU A 24 -18.72 11.13 19.98
N LEU A 25 -19.17 10.23 20.86
CA LEU A 25 -18.64 8.86 20.94
C LEU A 25 -18.82 8.09 19.63
N GLY A 26 -20.00 8.19 19.00
CA GLY A 26 -20.26 7.58 17.71
C GLY A 26 -19.34 8.13 16.61
N SER A 27 -19.12 9.44 16.59
CA SER A 27 -18.22 10.10 15.64
C SER A 27 -16.76 9.67 15.84
N VAL A 28 -16.27 9.64 17.08
CA VAL A 28 -14.92 9.18 17.39
C VAL A 28 -14.75 7.70 17.01
N PHE A 29 -15.72 6.86 17.34
CA PHE A 29 -15.70 5.44 16.97
C PHE A 29 -15.65 5.25 15.45
N TYR A 30 -16.50 5.97 14.71
CA TYR A 30 -16.50 5.93 13.25
C TYR A 30 -15.16 6.40 12.66
N PHE A 31 -14.61 7.50 13.16
CA PHE A 31 -13.32 8.03 12.72
C PHE A 31 -12.19 7.01 12.93
N LEU A 32 -12.10 6.43 14.13
CA LEU A 32 -11.11 5.39 14.46
C LEU A 32 -11.31 4.11 13.63
N ARG A 33 -12.56 3.76 13.30
CA ARG A 33 -12.90 2.60 12.46
C ARG A 33 -12.48 2.82 11.01
N THR A 34 -12.70 4.01 10.48
CA THR A 34 -12.40 4.36 9.07
C THR A 34 -10.90 4.47 8.83
N GLN A 35 -10.12 4.97 9.80
CA GLN A 35 -8.65 5.01 9.69
C GLN A 35 -7.99 3.63 9.61
N ARG A 36 -8.65 2.57 10.07
CA ARG A 36 -8.13 1.18 10.00
C ARG A 36 -8.42 0.47 8.67
N GLY A 37 -9.15 1.11 7.74
CA GLY A 37 -9.64 0.48 6.50
C GLY A 37 -8.77 0.70 5.26
N THR A 38 -7.77 1.57 5.31
CA THR A 38 -6.81 1.75 4.20
C THR A 38 -5.69 0.74 4.32
N ASP A 39 -6.00 -0.52 4.03
CA ASP A 39 -4.96 -1.54 3.85
C ASP A 39 -4.04 -1.11 2.69
N PRO A 40 -2.73 -0.87 2.94
CA PRO A 40 -1.80 -0.51 1.88
C PRO A 40 -1.60 -1.62 0.85
N TYR A 41 -2.01 -2.85 1.19
CA TYR A 41 -1.96 -4.03 0.35
C TYR A 41 -3.29 -4.35 -0.34
N SER A 42 -4.26 -3.42 -0.34
CA SER A 42 -5.51 -3.67 -1.05
C SER A 42 -5.24 -3.89 -2.56
N PRO A 43 -5.92 -4.86 -3.21
CA PRO A 43 -5.74 -5.12 -4.63
C PRO A 43 -5.93 -3.87 -5.50
N ASP A 44 -6.90 -3.02 -5.11
CA ASP A 44 -7.20 -1.77 -5.81
C ASP A 44 -6.06 -0.75 -5.71
N ARG A 45 -5.36 -0.67 -4.57
CA ARG A 45 -4.19 0.21 -4.40
C ARG A 45 -3.00 -0.32 -5.21
N MET A 46 -2.84 -1.63 -5.34
CA MET A 46 -1.72 -2.21 -6.09
C MET A 46 -1.86 -2.06 -7.61
N THR A 47 -3.09 -2.00 -8.11
CA THR A 47 -3.38 -1.78 -9.55
C THR A 47 -3.47 -0.30 -9.92
N GLU A 48 -3.50 0.60 -8.93
CA GLU A 48 -3.46 2.04 -9.13
C GLU A 48 -2.23 2.45 -9.96
N MET A 49 -2.48 3.19 -11.05
CA MET A 49 -1.42 3.75 -11.88
C MET A 49 -0.82 4.96 -11.16
N VAL A 50 0.49 4.94 -10.97
CA VAL A 50 1.22 6.05 -10.34
C VAL A 50 2.22 6.64 -11.33
N THR A 51 2.28 7.97 -11.33
CA THR A 51 3.23 8.72 -12.16
C THR A 51 4.55 8.88 -11.41
N ILE A 52 5.61 8.38 -12.00
CA ILE A 52 6.99 8.53 -11.51
C ILE A 52 7.67 9.55 -12.40
N ARG A 53 8.25 10.57 -11.76
CA ARG A 53 9.03 11.59 -12.43
C ARG A 53 10.51 11.38 -12.17
N PHE A 54 11.30 11.38 -13.22
CA PHE A 54 12.75 11.23 -13.15
C PHE A 54 13.42 12.61 -13.05
N THR A 55 14.27 12.81 -12.04
CA THR A 55 14.90 14.13 -11.80
C THR A 55 15.99 14.49 -12.80
N ASP A 56 16.56 13.50 -13.49
CA ASP A 56 17.62 13.66 -14.48
C ASP A 56 17.06 14.05 -15.85
N THR A 57 16.06 13.32 -16.36
CA THR A 57 15.52 13.56 -17.70
C THR A 57 14.23 14.38 -17.71
N ASN A 58 13.62 14.64 -16.53
CA ASN A 58 12.27 15.18 -16.40
C ASN A 58 11.19 14.37 -17.13
N ASP A 59 11.49 13.12 -17.48
CA ASP A 59 10.50 12.22 -18.05
C ASP A 59 9.54 11.75 -16.97
N GLU A 60 8.32 11.45 -17.41
CA GLU A 60 7.28 10.84 -16.60
C GLU A 60 6.96 9.46 -17.16
N ILE A 61 6.95 8.46 -16.29
CA ILE A 61 6.51 7.11 -16.63
C ILE A 61 5.39 6.74 -15.68
N GLU A 62 4.32 6.21 -16.25
CA GLU A 62 3.24 5.62 -15.47
C GLU A 62 3.48 4.13 -15.33
N MET A 63 3.43 3.64 -14.10
CA MET A 63 3.43 2.20 -13.82
C MET A 63 2.48 1.89 -12.67
N SER A 64 2.07 0.64 -12.53
CA SER A 64 1.24 0.23 -11.40
C SER A 64 2.03 0.33 -10.10
N ARG A 65 1.36 0.78 -9.03
CA ARG A 65 1.94 0.88 -7.69
C ARG A 65 2.54 -0.44 -7.23
N GLY A 66 1.89 -1.56 -7.55
CA GLY A 66 2.37 -2.90 -7.24
C GLY A 66 3.67 -3.29 -7.99
N HIS A 67 3.87 -2.80 -9.21
CA HIS A 67 5.13 -3.03 -9.94
C HIS A 67 6.28 -2.25 -9.29
N MET A 68 6.05 -0.98 -8.97
CA MET A 68 6.99 -0.14 -8.25
C MET A 68 7.38 -0.74 -6.89
N ASP A 69 6.39 -1.14 -6.07
CA ASP A 69 6.63 -1.73 -4.75
C ASP A 69 7.46 -3.02 -4.86
N ARG A 70 7.16 -3.87 -5.86
CA ARG A 70 7.95 -5.08 -6.15
C ARG A 70 9.39 -4.74 -6.50
N GLU A 71 9.62 -3.72 -7.32
CA GLU A 71 10.96 -3.30 -7.72
C GLU A 71 11.77 -2.75 -6.53
N LEU A 72 11.13 -1.95 -5.68
CA LEU A 72 11.71 -1.44 -4.45
C LEU A 72 12.07 -2.57 -3.48
N ARG A 73 11.18 -3.54 -3.26
CA ARG A 73 11.46 -4.70 -2.40
C ARG A 73 12.62 -5.55 -2.89
N ARG A 74 12.78 -5.68 -4.20
CA ARG A 74 13.88 -6.43 -4.83
C ARG A 74 15.22 -5.73 -4.70
N ARG A 75 15.24 -4.41 -4.48
CA ARG A 75 16.47 -3.69 -4.13
C ARG A 75 16.98 -4.19 -2.79
N GLY A 76 18.28 -4.00 -2.58
CA GLY A 76 19.02 -4.48 -1.42
C GLY A 76 18.45 -4.06 -0.07
N ASP A 77 19.20 -4.34 0.98
CA ASP A 77 18.65 -4.43 2.33
C ASP A 77 17.98 -3.18 2.89
N LYS A 78 18.49 -1.99 2.58
CA LYS A 78 17.93 -0.71 3.03
C LYS A 78 17.73 0.21 1.85
N ILE A 79 16.50 0.73 1.72
CA ILE A 79 16.17 1.67 0.65
C ILE A 79 16.26 3.08 1.24
N ASP A 80 17.08 3.92 0.62
CA ASP A 80 17.18 5.32 1.00
C ASP A 80 16.03 6.10 0.33
N PRO A 81 15.24 6.89 1.08
CA PRO A 81 14.21 7.76 0.51
C PRO A 81 14.73 8.75 -0.54
N SER A 82 16.02 9.09 -0.49
CA SER A 82 16.68 9.96 -1.47
C SER A 82 17.09 9.24 -2.77
N GLN A 83 16.95 7.91 -2.83
CA GLN A 83 17.29 7.11 -4.00
C GLN A 83 16.00 6.65 -4.70
N GLY A 84 15.74 7.22 -5.86
CA GLY A 84 14.55 6.95 -6.66
C GLY A 84 14.62 5.63 -7.43
N ILE A 85 13.54 5.29 -8.14
CA ILE A 85 13.43 4.18 -9.10
C ILE A 85 14.46 4.37 -10.23
N ILE A 86 14.95 3.26 -10.78
CA ILE A 86 15.98 3.28 -11.82
C ILE A 86 15.31 3.79 -13.07
N ASN A 87 15.84 4.88 -13.61
CA ASN A 87 15.43 5.40 -14.90
C ASN A 87 15.85 4.39 -15.97
N PRO A 88 14.92 3.82 -16.76
CA PRO A 88 15.27 2.86 -17.81
C PRO A 88 16.14 3.48 -18.91
N LYS A 89 16.16 4.81 -19.05
CA LYS A 89 16.94 5.52 -20.06
C LYS A 89 18.38 5.78 -19.62
N THR A 90 18.61 6.08 -18.35
CA THR A 90 19.93 6.50 -17.84
C THR A 90 20.58 5.49 -16.90
N GLY A 91 19.82 4.50 -16.43
CA GLY A 91 20.27 3.53 -15.43
C GLY A 91 20.45 4.11 -14.02
N GLN A 92 20.11 5.38 -13.80
CA GLN A 92 20.31 6.06 -12.52
C GLN A 92 19.06 5.96 -11.62
N PRO A 93 19.21 5.85 -10.29
CA PRO A 93 18.09 5.79 -9.34
C PRO A 93 17.49 7.19 -9.07
N THR A 94 16.85 7.79 -10.07
CA THR A 94 16.36 9.19 -10.06
C THR A 94 14.83 9.32 -10.11
N GLY A 95 14.09 8.21 -10.14
CA GLY A 95 12.63 8.21 -10.26
C GLY A 95 11.90 8.37 -8.93
N PHE A 96 11.15 9.45 -8.73
CA PHE A 96 10.34 9.64 -7.54
C PHE A 96 8.87 9.68 -7.90
N LEU A 97 8.03 9.20 -6.99
CA LEU A 97 6.60 9.47 -7.04
C LEU A 97 6.40 11.00 -7.07
N PHE A 98 5.47 11.45 -7.92
CA PHE A 98 5.13 12.88 -8.01
C PHE A 98 4.78 13.46 -6.63
N ASN A 99 4.08 12.67 -5.81
CA ASN A 99 3.79 12.99 -4.42
C ASN A 99 4.94 12.52 -3.50
N LYS A 100 5.75 13.47 -3.02
CA LYS A 100 6.88 13.19 -2.12
C LYS A 100 6.46 12.61 -0.76
N SER A 101 5.32 13.02 -0.19
CA SER A 101 4.91 12.50 1.12
C SER A 101 4.51 11.03 1.01
N GLU A 102 3.83 10.63 -0.07
CA GLU A 102 3.50 9.23 -0.33
C GLU A 102 4.74 8.38 -0.60
N TRP A 103 5.75 8.95 -1.26
CA TRP A 103 7.03 8.29 -1.47
C TRP A 103 7.71 7.97 -0.13
N GLU A 104 7.87 8.97 0.73
CA GLU A 104 8.52 8.80 2.04
C GLU A 104 7.78 7.79 2.92
N GLU A 105 6.44 7.87 2.96
CA GLU A 105 5.61 6.92 3.71
C GLU A 105 5.78 5.48 3.20
N MET A 106 5.80 5.30 1.88
CA MET A 106 5.98 4.00 1.27
C MET A 106 7.38 3.42 1.55
N ILE A 107 8.44 4.22 1.42
CA ILE A 107 9.80 3.77 1.73
C ILE A 107 9.95 3.44 3.22
N ALA A 108 9.39 4.27 4.10
CA ALA A 108 9.40 4.03 5.55
C ALA A 108 8.68 2.71 5.89
N ARG A 109 7.55 2.42 5.24
CA ARG A 109 6.82 1.15 5.41
C ARG A 109 7.64 -0.04 4.94
N ILE A 110 8.21 0.01 3.73
CA ILE A 110 9.00 -1.10 3.18
C ILE A 110 10.23 -1.38 4.05
N ASN A 111 10.92 -0.34 4.54
CA ASN A 111 12.07 -0.49 5.43
C ASN A 111 11.66 -1.11 6.77
N ARG A 112 10.55 -0.67 7.38
CA ARG A 112 10.02 -1.26 8.62
C ARG A 112 9.72 -2.75 8.43
N GLU A 113 9.05 -3.11 7.34
CA GLU A 113 8.73 -4.52 7.05
C GLU A 113 9.99 -5.36 6.83
N LYS A 114 11.01 -4.82 6.14
CA LYS A 114 12.30 -5.51 5.98
C LYS A 114 13.00 -5.71 7.32
N GLU A 115 12.95 -4.73 8.21
CA GLU A 115 13.48 -4.83 9.58
C GLU A 115 12.71 -5.87 10.39
N GLU A 116 11.38 -5.89 10.33
CA GLU A 116 10.53 -6.90 10.98
C GLU A 116 10.78 -8.31 10.44
N ILE A 117 10.90 -8.46 9.11
CA ILE A 117 11.27 -9.72 8.48
C ILE A 117 12.64 -10.16 8.96
N ARG A 118 13.64 -9.27 9.03
CA ARG A 118 14.98 -9.59 9.55
C ARG A 118 14.97 -10.01 11.01
N ALA A 119 14.23 -9.28 11.85
CA ALA A 119 14.07 -9.58 13.26
C ALA A 119 13.41 -10.96 13.46
N THR A 120 12.40 -11.27 12.64
CA THR A 120 11.64 -12.52 12.72
C THR A 120 12.38 -13.71 12.07
N SER A 121 13.10 -13.47 10.98
CA SER A 121 13.86 -14.48 10.23
C SER A 121 15.26 -14.74 10.76
N GLY A 122 15.71 -14.00 11.78
CA GLY A 122 16.98 -14.24 12.46
C GLY A 122 18.21 -14.21 11.54
N GLY A 123 18.16 -13.44 10.44
CA GLY A 123 19.26 -13.33 9.48
C GLY A 123 19.55 -14.58 8.64
N LYS A 124 18.72 -15.63 8.70
CA LYS A 124 18.82 -16.77 7.79
C LYS A 124 18.01 -16.48 6.53
N SER A 125 18.69 -16.03 5.48
CA SER A 125 18.21 -16.11 4.11
C SER A 125 17.82 -17.56 3.81
N ILE A 126 16.53 -17.86 3.90
CA ILE A 126 16.00 -19.12 3.38
C ILE A 126 16.09 -18.98 1.85
N PRO A 127 16.99 -19.70 1.15
CA PRO A 127 17.01 -19.65 -0.29
C PRO A 127 15.62 -20.06 -0.82
N PRO A 128 15.10 -19.39 -1.86
CA PRO A 128 13.84 -19.80 -2.47
C PRO A 128 13.94 -21.30 -2.80
N ALA A 129 12.94 -22.07 -2.37
CA ALA A 129 12.90 -23.50 -2.66
C ALA A 129 13.14 -23.69 -4.17
N PRO A 130 13.99 -24.65 -4.59
CA PRO A 130 14.23 -24.92 -5.99
C PRO A 130 12.87 -25.09 -6.68
N ARG A 131 12.58 -24.19 -7.64
CA ARG A 131 11.39 -24.32 -8.48
C ARG A 131 11.49 -25.69 -9.12
N LYS A 132 10.57 -26.61 -8.81
CA LYS A 132 10.45 -27.86 -9.57
C LYS A 132 10.28 -27.45 -11.03
N GLU A 133 11.29 -27.71 -11.85
CA GLU A 133 11.17 -27.54 -13.29
C GLU A 133 9.92 -28.32 -13.72
N PRO A 134 9.01 -27.71 -14.51
CA PRO A 134 7.97 -28.48 -15.14
C PRO A 134 8.66 -29.57 -15.97
N SER A 135 8.37 -30.83 -15.68
CA SER A 135 8.89 -31.96 -16.45
C SER A 135 8.73 -31.66 -17.95
N PRO A 136 9.72 -32.01 -18.79
CA PRO A 136 9.60 -31.86 -20.23
C PRO A 136 8.29 -32.49 -20.67
N GLN A 137 7.39 -31.68 -21.24
CA GLN A 137 6.19 -32.22 -21.86
C GLN A 137 6.67 -33.19 -22.96
N PRO A 138 6.18 -34.44 -22.98
CA PRO A 138 6.49 -35.33 -24.09
C PRO A 138 6.04 -34.65 -25.39
N PRO A 139 6.84 -34.73 -26.47
CA PRO A 139 6.49 -34.12 -27.74
C PRO A 139 5.11 -34.62 -28.19
N PRO A 140 4.31 -33.78 -28.88
CA PRO A 140 2.99 -34.18 -29.35
C PRO A 140 3.13 -35.41 -30.24
N GLU A 141 2.44 -36.48 -29.87
CA GLU A 141 2.33 -37.71 -30.63
C GLU A 141 1.76 -37.37 -32.01
N SER A 142 2.60 -37.51 -33.04
CA SER A 142 2.20 -37.32 -34.43
C SER A 142 1.25 -38.45 -34.81
N THR A 143 -0.06 -38.20 -34.70
CA THR A 143 -1.07 -39.03 -35.35
C THR A 143 -1.00 -38.81 -36.85
N ASP A 144 -0.03 -39.44 -37.50
CA ASP A 144 -0.04 -39.69 -38.94
C ASP A 144 -0.98 -40.88 -39.18
N LYS A 145 -2.26 -40.58 -39.45
CA LYS A 145 -3.19 -41.59 -39.97
C LYS A 145 -3.04 -41.65 -41.48
N LYS A 146 -2.55 -42.81 -41.91
CA LYS A 146 -2.68 -43.39 -43.26
C LYS A 146 -4.11 -43.38 -43.77
#